data_AF-A0A959P7C3-F1
#
_entry.id   AF-A0A959P7C3-F1
#
_cell.length_a   1.000
_cell.length_b   1.000
_cell.length_c   1.000
_cell.angle_alpha   90.00
_cell.angle_beta   90.00
_cell.angle_gamma   90.00
#
_symmetry.space_group_name_H-M   'P 1'
#
loop_
_entity.id
_entity.type
_entity.pdbx_description
1 polymer ?
#
loop_
_entity_poly.entity_id
_entity_poly.type
_entity_poly.pdbx_seq_one_letter_code
_entity_poly.pdbx_strand_id
1 'polypeptide(L)'
;EYFIDKISAFLTENYFNKMVSKIHSLPELSHCIKLMIEGNQSNLLLLRGGIYSIALETMTNIICDENEDKINPISDKKLSKLLIEKFKLILDEYSPFISDYGTKVLNTKIDNINSPTNSKKLLKPFEILGIKLNKEEIKILNQRNKFLHGVSIDSNDEDLKYVTYKFLTLVNILILKYCGYNGHIADYGAMYQLRHQDKVTAHLFRII
;
A
#
# COMPACT_ATOMS: atom_id res chain seq x y z
N GLU A 1 9.33 13.25 37.10
CA GLU A 1 9.99 12.62 35.92
C GLU A 1 9.04 12.65 34.75
N TYR A 2 9.42 13.35 33.69
CA TYR A 2 8.54 13.61 32.56
C TYR A 2 8.34 12.33 31.75
N PHE A 3 7.10 12.06 31.35
CA PHE A 3 6.73 10.98 30.42
C PHE A 3 7.60 10.97 29.14
N ILE A 4 8.15 12.14 28.79
CA ILE A 4 9.03 12.39 27.65
C ILE A 4 10.32 11.55 27.71
N ASP A 5 10.90 11.35 28.90
CA ASP A 5 12.15 10.60 29.06
C ASP A 5 11.97 9.08 28.88
N LYS A 6 10.72 8.60 28.88
CA LYS A 6 10.36 7.19 28.62
C LYS A 6 9.96 6.93 27.16
N ILE A 7 9.85 7.96 26.33
CA ILE A 7 9.53 7.80 24.90
C ILE A 7 10.86 7.66 24.15
N SER A 8 11.35 6.43 24.01
CA SER A 8 12.63 6.11 23.36
C SER A 8 12.65 6.24 21.84
N ALA A 9 11.62 6.82 21.23
CA ALA A 9 11.43 6.81 19.77
C ALA A 9 11.18 8.22 19.22
N PHE A 10 12.21 9.05 19.23
CA PHE A 10 12.25 10.28 18.45
C PHE A 10 12.74 9.99 17.04
N LEU A 11 12.28 10.77 16.05
CA LEU A 11 12.89 10.77 14.73
C LEU A 11 14.32 11.32 14.87
N THR A 12 15.29 10.41 14.97
CA THR A 12 16.70 10.78 15.06
C THR A 12 17.20 11.35 13.73
N GLU A 13 18.31 12.07 13.79
CA GLU A 13 19.02 12.56 12.59
C GLU A 13 19.32 11.42 11.60
N ASN A 14 19.67 10.22 12.10
CA ASN A 14 19.91 9.05 11.26
C ASN A 14 18.65 8.61 10.49
N TYR A 15 17.49 8.56 11.14
CA TYR A 15 16.24 8.24 10.45
C TYR A 15 15.84 9.30 9.43
N PHE A 16 16.02 10.57 9.79
CA PHE A 16 15.75 11.69 8.89
C PHE A 16 16.64 11.64 7.65
N ASN A 17 17.96 11.49 7.82
CA ASN A 17 18.91 11.41 6.72
C ASN A 17 18.63 10.23 5.78
N LYS A 18 18.26 9.06 6.33
CA LYS A 18 17.84 7.90 5.53
C LYS A 18 16.58 8.17 4.71
N MET A 19 15.59 8.80 5.32
CA MET A 19 14.35 9.16 4.65
C MET A 19 14.61 10.14 3.50
N VAL A 20 15.36 11.22 3.75
CA VAL A 20 15.72 12.21 2.72
C VAL A 20 16.52 11.57 1.59
N SER A 21 17.49 10.72 1.92
CA SER A 21 18.29 10.00 0.92
C SER A 21 17.42 9.11 0.02
N LYS A 22 16.48 8.36 0.61
CA LYS A 22 15.53 7.53 -0.14
C LYS A 22 14.60 8.36 -1.02
N ILE A 23 14.06 9.45 -0.49
CA ILE A 23 13.19 10.36 -1.26
C ILE A 23 13.94 10.95 -2.46
N HIS A 24 15.22 11.31 -2.28
CA HIS A 24 16.05 11.83 -3.35
C HIS A 24 16.40 10.78 -4.41
N SER A 25 16.69 9.54 -3.99
CA SER A 25 17.09 8.47 -4.90
C SER A 25 15.94 7.77 -5.61
N LEU A 26 14.71 7.84 -5.08
CA LEU A 26 13.55 7.10 -5.58
C LEU A 26 12.40 8.05 -5.98
N PRO A 27 12.26 8.39 -7.28
CA PRO A 27 11.24 9.30 -7.79
C PRO A 27 9.81 8.93 -7.41
N GLU A 28 9.49 7.63 -7.39
CA GLU A 28 8.18 7.09 -7.05
C GLU A 28 7.82 7.38 -5.59
N LEU A 29 8.79 7.28 -4.67
CA LEU A 29 8.62 7.66 -3.27
C LEU A 29 8.43 9.18 -3.16
N SER A 30 9.22 9.98 -3.87
CA SER A 30 9.05 11.44 -3.91
C SER A 30 7.65 11.84 -4.38
N HIS A 31 7.13 11.16 -5.42
CA HIS A 31 5.76 11.36 -5.90
C HIS A 31 4.73 10.97 -4.82
N CYS A 32 4.91 9.85 -4.14
CA CYS A 32 4.04 9.44 -3.03
C CYS A 32 3.99 10.49 -1.91
N ILE A 33 5.13 11.06 -1.52
CA ILE A 33 5.19 12.13 -0.52
C ILE A 33 4.45 13.39 -0.99
N LYS A 34 4.58 13.77 -2.27
CA LYS A 34 3.83 14.88 -2.84
C LYS A 34 2.32 14.62 -2.79
N LEU A 35 1.87 13.42 -3.18
CA LEU A 35 0.45 13.03 -3.05
C LEU A 35 -0.04 13.18 -1.61
N MET A 36 0.76 12.77 -0.62
CA MET A 36 0.40 12.93 0.79
C MET A 36 0.25 14.40 1.21
N ILE A 37 1.10 15.29 0.70
CA ILE A 37 0.98 16.74 0.95
C ILE A 37 -0.30 17.28 0.30
N GLU A 38 -0.56 16.95 -0.96
CA GLU A 38 -1.77 17.37 -1.69
C GLU A 38 -3.06 16.86 -1.02
N GLY A 39 -3.08 15.60 -0.60
CA GLY A 39 -4.21 15.01 0.12
C GLY A 39 -4.51 15.76 1.41
N ASN A 40 -3.48 16.13 2.18
CA ASN A 40 -3.64 16.91 3.41
C ASN A 40 -4.18 18.32 3.15
N GLN A 41 -3.87 18.93 2.01
CA GLN A 41 -4.35 20.27 1.63
C GLN A 41 -5.75 20.25 0.99
N SER A 42 -6.16 19.13 0.39
CA SER A 42 -7.49 19.00 -0.23
C SER A 42 -8.61 19.09 0.80
N ASN A 43 -9.54 20.04 0.65
CA ASN A 43 -10.75 20.14 1.46
C ASN A 43 -11.86 19.16 1.02
N LEU A 44 -11.73 18.57 -0.16
CA LEU A 44 -12.70 17.60 -0.69
C LEU A 44 -12.35 16.21 -0.15
N LEU A 45 -13.25 15.66 0.66
CA LEU A 45 -13.03 14.41 1.38
C LEU A 45 -12.83 13.20 0.45
N LEU A 46 -13.69 13.05 -0.56
CA LEU A 46 -13.57 11.97 -1.54
C LEU A 46 -12.25 12.06 -2.31
N LEU A 47 -11.86 13.27 -2.72
CA LEU A 47 -10.58 13.50 -3.37
C LEU A 47 -9.41 13.16 -2.45
N ARG A 48 -9.46 13.59 -1.18
CA ARG A 48 -8.44 13.27 -0.17
C ARG A 48 -8.30 11.75 0.03
N GLY A 49 -9.42 11.04 0.19
CA GLY A 49 -9.43 9.58 0.30
C GLY A 49 -8.88 8.88 -0.95
N GLY A 50 -9.22 9.39 -2.14
CA GLY A 50 -8.66 8.93 -3.41
C GLY A 50 -7.16 9.14 -3.51
N ILE A 51 -6.65 10.32 -3.14
CA ILE A 51 -5.21 10.63 -3.14
C ILE A 51 -4.44 9.68 -2.20
N TYR A 52 -4.92 9.46 -0.97
CA TYR A 52 -4.27 8.51 -0.07
C TYR A 52 -4.37 7.06 -0.56
N SER A 53 -5.45 6.71 -1.26
CA SER A 53 -5.62 5.40 -1.90
C SER A 53 -4.59 5.17 -3.02
N ILE A 54 -4.26 6.21 -3.80
CA ILE A 54 -3.20 6.18 -4.79
C ILE A 54 -1.84 6.07 -4.11
N ALA A 55 -1.59 6.86 -3.06
CA ALA A 55 -0.34 6.81 -2.31
C ALA A 55 -0.08 5.42 -1.68
N LEU A 56 -1.13 4.75 -1.17
CA LEU A 56 -1.06 3.36 -0.71
C LEU A 56 -0.65 2.41 -1.85
N GLU A 57 -1.17 2.61 -3.07
CA GLU A 57 -0.77 1.81 -4.23
C GLU A 57 0.69 1.98 -4.55
N THR A 58 1.15 3.24 -4.61
CA THR A 58 2.52 3.58 -4.96
C THR A 58 3.49 2.92 -3.98
N MET A 59 3.24 3.05 -2.67
CA MET A 59 4.07 2.39 -1.66
C MET A 59 4.02 0.87 -1.75
N THR A 60 2.84 0.32 -1.99
CA THR A 60 2.65 -1.13 -2.15
C THR A 60 3.47 -1.66 -3.32
N ASN A 61 3.42 -1.00 -4.47
CA ASN A 61 4.17 -1.40 -5.67
C ASN A 61 5.67 -1.29 -5.43
N ILE A 62 6.17 -0.17 -4.90
CA ILE A 62 7.60 0.00 -4.55
C ILE A 62 8.10 -1.18 -3.69
N ILE A 63 7.39 -1.48 -2.60
CA ILE A 63 7.80 -2.55 -1.67
C ILE A 63 7.68 -3.92 -2.34
N CYS A 64 6.66 -4.14 -3.18
CA CYS A 64 6.47 -5.42 -3.85
C CYS A 64 7.54 -5.69 -4.91
N ASP A 65 7.87 -4.69 -5.73
CA ASP A 65 8.84 -4.80 -6.82
C ASP A 65 10.25 -5.03 -6.27
N GLU A 66 10.59 -4.45 -5.12
CA GLU A 66 11.85 -4.73 -4.40
C GLU A 66 11.89 -6.12 -3.74
N ASN A 67 10.77 -6.84 -3.66
CA ASN A 67 10.64 -8.11 -2.94
C ASN A 67 9.90 -9.19 -3.76
N GLU A 68 10.02 -9.18 -5.09
CA GLU A 68 9.33 -10.13 -5.98
C GLU A 68 9.46 -11.60 -5.55
N ASP A 69 10.64 -11.98 -5.03
CA ASP A 69 10.97 -13.32 -4.56
C ASP A 69 10.10 -13.79 -3.39
N LYS A 70 9.54 -12.86 -2.61
CA LYS A 70 8.70 -13.13 -1.44
C LYS A 70 7.20 -13.08 -1.74
N ILE A 71 6.82 -12.64 -2.92
CA ILE A 71 5.42 -12.34 -3.26
C ILE A 71 4.93 -13.22 -4.41
N ASN A 72 5.77 -13.45 -5.41
CA ASN A 72 5.39 -14.22 -6.59
C ASN A 72 5.09 -15.69 -6.21
N PRO A 73 4.09 -16.33 -6.83
CA PRO A 73 3.79 -17.75 -6.59
C PRO A 73 4.98 -18.68 -6.80
N ILE A 74 5.82 -18.40 -7.79
CA ILE A 74 7.06 -19.12 -8.09
C ILE A 74 8.23 -18.16 -7.79
N SER A 75 8.93 -18.42 -6.69
CA SER A 75 10.07 -17.60 -6.25
C SER A 75 11.33 -17.80 -7.09
N ASP A 76 11.54 -19.00 -7.65
CA ASP A 76 12.65 -19.27 -8.57
C ASP A 76 12.39 -18.63 -9.94
N LYS A 77 13.12 -17.54 -10.22
CA LYS A 77 13.04 -16.80 -11.49
C LYS A 77 13.37 -17.66 -12.70
N LYS A 78 14.30 -18.63 -12.60
CA LYS A 78 14.67 -19.52 -13.71
C LYS A 78 13.52 -20.48 -14.02
N LEU A 79 12.94 -21.08 -12.99
CA LEU A 79 11.78 -21.96 -13.13
C LEU A 79 10.57 -21.21 -13.70
N SER A 80 10.28 -20.00 -13.19
CA SER A 80 9.20 -19.15 -13.70
C SER A 80 9.37 -18.86 -15.20
N LYS A 81 10.58 -18.47 -15.61
CA LYS A 81 10.88 -18.17 -17.02
C LYS A 81 10.70 -19.40 -17.91
N LEU A 82 11.22 -20.56 -17.48
CA LEU A 82 11.09 -21.81 -18.21
C LEU A 82 9.62 -22.22 -18.42
N LEU A 83 8.78 -22.07 -17.38
CA LEU A 83 7.35 -22.39 -17.48
C LEU A 83 6.61 -21.44 -18.43
N ILE A 84 6.90 -20.14 -18.37
CA ILE A 84 6.34 -19.13 -19.29
C ILE A 84 6.69 -19.48 -20.74
N GLU A 85 7.96 -19.79 -21.02
CA GLU A 85 8.40 -20.18 -22.36
C GLU A 85 7.66 -21.44 -22.86
N LYS A 86 7.49 -22.46 -22.00
CA LYS A 86 6.73 -23.67 -22.35
C LYS A 86 5.26 -23.39 -22.65
N PHE A 87 4.61 -22.51 -21.87
CA PHE A 87 3.22 -22.14 -22.14
C PHE A 87 3.07 -21.36 -23.46
N LYS A 88 4.03 -20.49 -23.78
CA LYS A 88 4.03 -19.76 -25.05
C LYS A 88 4.19 -20.69 -26.25
N LEU A 89 5.05 -21.70 -26.17
CA LEU A 89 5.19 -22.70 -27.24
C LEU A 89 3.87 -23.42 -27.54
N ILE A 90 3.13 -23.80 -26.48
CA ILE A 90 1.80 -24.42 -26.64
C ILE A 90 0.81 -23.41 -27.26
N LEU A 91 0.82 -22.15 -26.82
CA LEU A 91 -0.06 -21.13 -27.40
C LEU A 91 0.24 -20.90 -28.89
N ASP A 92 1.52 -20.88 -29.27
CA ASP A 92 1.96 -20.69 -30.65
C ASP A 92 1.51 -21.86 -31.54
N GLU A 93 1.57 -23.10 -31.05
CA GLU A 93 1.07 -24.31 -31.74
C GLU A 93 -0.42 -24.21 -32.07
N TYR A 94 -1.22 -23.70 -31.15
CA TYR A 94 -2.67 -23.54 -31.34
C TYR A 94 -3.10 -22.18 -31.89
N SER A 95 -2.15 -21.26 -32.12
CA SER A 95 -2.44 -19.92 -32.63
C SER A 95 -3.24 -19.89 -33.94
N PRO A 96 -3.13 -20.84 -34.90
CA PRO A 96 -3.95 -20.84 -36.11
C PRO A 96 -5.45 -21.08 -35.86
N PHE A 97 -5.81 -21.63 -34.70
CA PHE A 97 -7.19 -21.93 -34.31
C PHE A 97 -7.81 -20.83 -33.42
N ILE A 98 -7.04 -19.77 -33.14
CA ILE A 98 -7.41 -18.68 -32.24
C ILE A 98 -7.33 -17.37 -33.04
N SER A 99 -8.19 -16.40 -32.74
CA SER A 99 -8.07 -15.08 -33.35
C SER A 99 -6.80 -14.35 -32.89
N ASP A 100 -6.26 -13.47 -33.73
CA ASP A 100 -5.11 -12.63 -33.36
C ASP A 100 -5.32 -11.88 -32.03
N TYR A 101 -6.55 -11.39 -31.81
CA TYR A 101 -6.93 -10.77 -30.55
C TYR A 101 -6.87 -11.75 -29.38
N GLY A 102 -7.44 -12.95 -29.53
CA GLY A 102 -7.39 -14.01 -28.52
C GLY A 102 -5.97 -14.41 -28.16
N THR A 103 -5.11 -14.61 -29.16
CA THR A 103 -3.69 -14.94 -28.99
C THR A 103 -2.96 -13.84 -28.22
N LYS A 104 -3.17 -12.56 -28.55
CA LYS A 104 -2.59 -11.43 -27.80
C LYS A 104 -3.03 -11.38 -26.34
N VAL A 105 -4.32 -11.60 -26.07
CA VAL A 105 -4.86 -11.62 -24.70
C VAL A 105 -4.25 -12.77 -23.90
N LEU A 106 -4.17 -13.97 -24.48
CA LEU A 106 -3.60 -15.15 -23.81
C LEU A 106 -2.10 -14.98 -23.55
N ASN A 107 -1.35 -14.44 -24.51
CA ASN A 107 0.09 -14.20 -24.35
C ASN A 107 0.35 -13.23 -23.17
N THR A 108 -0.42 -12.14 -23.09
CA THR A 108 -0.36 -11.20 -21.94
C THR A 108 -0.66 -11.89 -20.61
N LYS A 109 -1.64 -12.82 -20.57
CA LYS A 109 -1.95 -13.57 -19.35
C LYS A 109 -0.84 -14.55 -18.96
N ILE A 110 -0.23 -15.21 -19.94
CA ILE A 110 0.90 -16.12 -19.72
C ILE A 110 2.11 -15.35 -19.18
N ASP A 111 2.40 -14.18 -19.74
CA ASP A 111 3.47 -13.29 -19.24
C ASP A 111 3.28 -12.92 -17.77
N ASN A 112 2.03 -12.79 -17.35
CA ASN A 112 1.65 -12.42 -15.98
C ASN A 112 1.25 -13.62 -15.11
N ILE A 113 1.48 -14.86 -15.54
CA ILE A 113 0.98 -16.04 -14.80
C ILE A 113 1.63 -16.20 -13.42
N ASN A 114 2.87 -15.70 -13.27
CA ASN A 114 3.59 -15.67 -12.01
C ASN A 114 3.41 -14.35 -11.23
N SER A 115 2.50 -13.49 -11.67
CA SER A 115 2.17 -12.27 -10.93
C SER A 115 1.29 -12.62 -9.73
N PRO A 116 1.54 -12.05 -8.54
CA PRO A 116 0.71 -12.28 -7.37
C PRO A 116 -0.65 -11.59 -7.54
N THR A 117 -1.67 -12.09 -6.85
CA THR A 117 -3.00 -11.48 -6.87
C THR A 117 -2.97 -10.07 -6.27
N ASN A 118 -3.81 -9.17 -6.76
CA ASN A 118 -3.92 -7.80 -6.22
C ASN A 118 -4.23 -7.79 -4.71
N SER A 119 -5.04 -8.74 -4.24
CA SER A 119 -5.33 -8.90 -2.81
C SER A 119 -4.09 -9.24 -1.98
N LYS A 120 -3.21 -10.12 -2.50
CA LYS A 120 -1.92 -10.42 -1.86
C LYS A 120 -0.99 -9.21 -1.91
N LYS A 121 -0.88 -8.53 -3.05
CA LYS A 121 -0.05 -7.32 -3.18
C LYS A 121 -0.43 -6.26 -2.15
N LEU A 122 -1.70 -6.13 -1.81
CA LEU A 122 -2.16 -5.11 -0.87
C LEU A 122 -1.72 -5.35 0.59
N LEU A 123 -1.72 -6.60 1.05
CA LEU A 123 -1.38 -6.95 2.45
C LEU A 123 0.11 -7.24 2.64
N LYS A 124 0.77 -7.79 1.61
CA LYS A 124 2.14 -8.30 1.70
C LYS A 124 3.19 -7.26 2.09
N PRO A 125 3.13 -5.98 1.66
CA PRO A 125 4.05 -4.94 2.09
C PRO A 125 4.09 -4.77 3.61
N PHE A 126 2.94 -4.86 4.27
CA PHE A 126 2.85 -4.76 5.73
C PHE A 126 3.55 -5.94 6.40
N GLU A 127 3.34 -7.16 5.88
CA GLU A 127 4.03 -8.36 6.38
C GLU A 127 5.55 -8.27 6.19
N ILE A 128 6.01 -7.84 4.99
CA ILE A 128 7.43 -7.69 4.64
C ILE A 128 8.12 -6.72 5.61
N LEU A 129 7.43 -5.63 5.97
CA LEU A 129 7.94 -4.61 6.89
C LEU A 129 7.68 -4.94 8.39
N GLY A 130 7.15 -6.12 8.69
CA GLY A 130 6.89 -6.57 10.07
C GLY A 130 5.73 -5.84 10.76
N ILE A 131 4.85 -5.19 10.00
CA ILE A 131 3.70 -4.43 10.51
C ILE A 131 2.51 -5.38 10.68
N LYS A 132 2.01 -5.50 11.92
CA LYS A 132 0.77 -6.23 12.19
C LYS A 132 -0.44 -5.33 11.92
N LEU A 133 -1.31 -5.77 11.01
CA LEU A 133 -2.62 -5.16 10.77
C LEU A 133 -3.69 -5.90 11.56
N ASN A 134 -4.64 -5.16 12.12
CA ASN A 134 -5.83 -5.74 12.74
C ASN A 134 -6.95 -5.98 11.70
N LYS A 135 -8.02 -6.69 12.10
CA LYS A 135 -9.14 -7.04 11.20
C LYS A 135 -9.82 -5.81 10.60
N GLU A 136 -9.94 -4.73 11.36
CA GLU A 136 -10.57 -3.49 10.91
C GLU A 136 -9.69 -2.77 9.88
N GLU A 137 -8.38 -2.71 10.11
CA GLU A 137 -7.42 -2.15 9.15
C GLU A 137 -7.42 -2.92 7.83
N ILE A 138 -7.50 -4.24 7.87
CA ILE A 138 -7.62 -5.09 6.67
C ILE A 138 -8.93 -4.77 5.94
N LYS A 139 -10.04 -4.63 6.66
CA LYS A 139 -11.35 -4.28 6.08
C LYS A 139 -11.31 -2.90 5.41
N ILE A 140 -10.73 -1.90 6.08
CA ILE A 140 -10.55 -0.55 5.57
C ILE A 140 -9.66 -0.55 4.33
N LEU A 141 -8.53 -1.26 4.39
CA LEU A 141 -7.59 -1.35 3.27
C LEU A 141 -8.26 -1.95 2.02
N ASN A 142 -9.17 -2.92 2.17
CA ASN A 142 -9.95 -3.47 1.06
C ASN A 142 -10.97 -2.46 0.46
N GLN A 143 -11.39 -1.44 1.21
CA GLN A 143 -12.29 -0.39 0.70
C GLN A 143 -11.57 0.60 -0.21
N ARG A 144 -10.24 0.63 -0.20
CA ARG A 144 -9.40 1.51 -1.04
C ARG A 144 -9.81 1.49 -2.51
N ASN A 145 -10.12 0.32 -3.06
CA ASN A 145 -10.53 0.18 -4.47
C ASN A 145 -11.82 0.96 -4.79
N LYS A 146 -12.72 1.14 -3.82
CA LYS A 146 -13.94 1.94 -4.02
C LYS A 146 -13.62 3.41 -4.28
N PHE A 147 -12.62 3.95 -3.58
CA PHE A 147 -12.14 5.32 -3.78
C PHE A 147 -11.43 5.50 -5.13
N LEU A 148 -10.68 4.50 -5.59
CA LEU A 148 -9.98 4.56 -6.87
C LEU A 148 -10.91 4.46 -8.08
N HIS A 149 -11.97 3.66 -7.97
CA HIS A 149 -12.86 3.38 -9.10
C HIS A 149 -14.15 4.20 -9.08
N GLY A 150 -14.28 5.17 -8.16
CA GLY A 150 -15.43 6.06 -8.09
C GLY A 150 -16.76 5.32 -7.81
N VAL A 151 -16.69 4.14 -7.20
CA VAL A 151 -17.88 3.37 -6.83
C VAL A 151 -18.57 4.11 -5.68
N SER A 152 -19.89 4.28 -5.76
CA SER A 152 -20.69 4.89 -4.68
C SER A 152 -20.29 4.30 -3.33
N ILE A 153 -19.77 5.15 -2.46
CA ILE A 153 -19.43 4.78 -1.09
C ILE A 153 -20.69 5.07 -0.28
N ASP A 154 -21.52 4.04 -0.07
CA ASP A 154 -22.71 4.10 0.81
C ASP A 154 -22.25 4.17 2.27
N SER A 155 -21.64 5.30 2.64
CA SER A 155 -21.18 5.61 3.99
C SER A 155 -21.59 7.03 4.32
N ASN A 156 -21.98 7.28 5.57
CA ASN A 156 -22.13 8.65 6.04
C ASN A 156 -20.76 9.37 6.01
N ASP A 157 -20.77 10.70 6.04
CA ASP A 157 -19.56 11.51 5.97
C ASP A 157 -18.56 11.21 7.10
N GLU A 158 -19.05 10.77 8.26
CA GLU A 158 -18.22 10.46 9.44
C GLU A 158 -17.39 9.18 9.24
N ASP A 159 -18.01 8.12 8.72
CA ASP A 159 -17.35 6.87 8.35
C ASP A 159 -16.33 7.13 7.22
N LEU A 160 -16.69 7.98 6.26
CA LEU A 160 -15.83 8.35 5.16
C LEU A 160 -14.58 9.11 5.62
N LYS A 161 -14.73 10.05 6.58
CA LYS A 161 -13.60 10.74 7.23
C LYS A 161 -12.72 9.76 7.99
N TYR A 162 -13.31 8.89 8.80
CA TYR A 162 -12.57 7.89 9.56
C TYR A 162 -11.72 7.00 8.64
N VAL A 163 -12.31 6.44 7.58
CA VAL A 163 -11.61 5.63 6.57
C VAL A 163 -10.49 6.43 5.90
N THR A 164 -10.76 7.68 5.53
CA THR A 164 -9.76 8.57 4.90
C THR A 164 -8.55 8.82 5.82
N TYR A 165 -8.77 9.10 7.10
CA TYR A 165 -7.67 9.27 8.07
C TYR A 165 -6.96 7.96 8.41
N LYS A 166 -7.64 6.82 8.29
CA LYS A 166 -6.99 5.51 8.38
C LYS A 166 -6.09 5.24 7.19
N PHE A 167 -6.46 5.62 5.97
CA PHE A 167 -5.53 5.57 4.84
C PHE A 167 -4.29 6.43 5.08
N LEU A 168 -4.46 7.68 5.55
CA LEU A 168 -3.33 8.54 5.92
C LEU A 168 -2.38 7.85 6.91
N THR A 169 -2.95 7.20 7.93
CA THR A 169 -2.18 6.44 8.92
C THR A 169 -1.40 5.30 8.27
N LEU A 170 -2.06 4.47 7.45
CA LEU A 170 -1.44 3.31 6.80
C LEU A 170 -0.34 3.72 5.81
N VAL A 171 -0.52 4.79 5.05
CA VAL A 171 0.53 5.31 4.15
C VAL A 171 1.74 5.79 4.94
N ASN A 172 1.52 6.58 6.01
CA ASN A 172 2.61 7.05 6.85
C ASN A 172 3.39 5.88 7.50
N ILE A 173 2.69 4.83 7.95
CA ILE A 173 3.33 3.63 8.47
C ILE A 173 4.24 2.99 7.42
N LEU A 174 3.74 2.77 6.20
CA LEU A 174 4.52 2.16 5.12
C LEU A 174 5.75 3.01 4.78
N ILE A 175 5.59 4.32 4.61
CA ILE A 175 6.69 5.25 4.30
C ILE A 175 7.77 5.20 5.40
N LEU A 176 7.37 5.37 6.66
CA LEU A 176 8.29 5.44 7.78
C LEU A 176 9.04 4.11 7.95
N LYS A 177 8.34 2.98 7.89
CA LYS A 177 8.94 1.65 7.97
C LYS A 177 9.86 1.35 6.80
N TYR A 178 9.47 1.72 5.60
CA TYR A 178 10.29 1.60 4.40
C TYR A 178 11.58 2.44 4.50
N CYS A 179 11.55 3.56 5.23
CA CYS A 179 12.72 4.37 5.56
C CYS A 179 13.52 3.85 6.77
N GLY A 180 13.08 2.75 7.38
CA GLY A 180 13.75 2.08 8.49
C GLY A 180 13.36 2.56 9.89
N TYR A 181 12.39 3.47 10.02
CA TYR A 181 11.90 3.95 11.32
C TYR A 181 11.19 2.84 12.09
N ASN A 182 11.51 2.73 13.38
CA ASN A 182 10.82 1.87 14.34
C ASN A 182 10.51 2.70 15.58
N GLY A 183 9.23 2.79 15.95
CA GLY A 183 8.83 3.73 16.99
C GLY A 183 7.35 4.03 17.02
N HIS A 184 7.00 5.08 17.77
CA HIS A 184 5.60 5.49 17.93
C HIS A 184 5.12 6.26 16.70
N ILE A 185 3.87 6.02 16.31
CA ILE A 185 3.15 6.80 15.32
C ILE A 185 1.73 7.09 15.82
N ALA A 186 1.22 8.27 15.48
CA ALA A 186 -0.17 8.62 15.72
C ALA A 186 -1.10 7.91 14.73
N ASP A 187 -2.21 7.40 15.25
CA ASP A 187 -3.31 6.88 14.45
C ASP A 187 -4.31 8.01 14.16
N TYR A 188 -4.25 8.56 12.96
CA TYR A 188 -5.08 9.71 12.57
C TYR A 188 -6.57 9.37 12.56
N GLY A 189 -6.94 8.10 12.32
CA GLY A 189 -8.32 7.64 12.42
C GLY A 189 -8.80 7.68 13.87
N ALA A 190 -8.01 7.15 14.81
CA ALA A 190 -8.34 7.20 16.23
C ALA A 190 -8.38 8.64 16.77
N MET A 191 -7.43 9.49 16.34
CA MET A 191 -7.40 10.92 16.67
C MET A 191 -8.58 11.69 16.07
N TYR A 192 -9.11 11.25 14.94
CA TYR A 192 -10.34 11.79 14.38
C TYR A 192 -11.52 11.48 15.28
N GLN A 193 -11.69 10.20 15.65
CA GLN A 193 -12.76 9.75 16.54
C GLN A 193 -12.71 10.46 17.89
N LEU A 194 -11.53 10.60 18.50
CA LEU A 194 -11.38 11.30 19.78
C LEU A 194 -11.93 12.73 19.76
N ARG A 195 -11.81 13.41 18.62
CA ARG A 195 -12.20 14.82 18.48
C ARG A 195 -13.66 15.02 18.07
N HIS A 196 -14.28 14.03 17.44
CA HIS A 196 -15.57 14.22 16.73
C HIS A 196 -16.60 13.12 17.00
N GLN A 197 -16.25 12.04 17.71
CA GLN A 197 -17.13 10.91 17.98
C GLN A 197 -17.11 10.55 19.47
N ASP A 198 -18.22 10.00 19.95
CA ASP A 198 -18.38 9.65 21.37
C ASP A 198 -17.55 8.42 21.79
N LYS A 199 -17.03 7.65 20.82
CA LYS A 199 -16.29 6.42 21.07
C LYS A 199 -15.05 6.30 20.19
N VAL A 200 -13.90 6.19 20.85
CA VAL A 200 -12.63 5.84 20.21
C VAL A 200 -12.52 4.32 20.12
N THR A 201 -12.33 3.79 18.92
CA THR A 201 -12.33 2.34 18.65
C THR A 201 -10.94 1.73 18.47
N ALA A 202 -9.89 2.56 18.44
CA ALA A 202 -8.50 2.15 18.26
C ALA A 202 -7.55 2.92 19.18
N HIS A 203 -6.34 2.40 19.40
CA HIS A 203 -5.32 3.12 20.16
C HIS A 203 -4.90 4.40 19.41
N LEU A 204 -4.74 5.51 20.14
CA LEU A 204 -4.32 6.80 19.57
C LEU A 204 -2.90 6.77 19.01
N PHE A 205 -2.06 5.90 19.59
CA PHE A 205 -0.69 5.68 19.18
C PHE A 205 -0.42 4.19 19.07
N ARG A 206 0.43 3.81 18.12
CA ARG A 206 0.93 2.45 17.97
C ARG A 206 2.44 2.48 17.75
N ILE A 207 3.12 1.44 18.24
CA ILE A 207 4.51 1.19 17.88
C ILE A 207 4.51 0.42 16.57
N ILE A 208 5.24 0.93 15.60
CA ILE A 208 5.50 0.24 14.34
C ILE A 208 6.90 -0.32 14.38
#